data_AF-A0A2V7DN72-F1
#
_entry.id   AF-A0A2V7DN72-F1
#
_cell.length_a   1.000
_cell.length_b   1.000
_cell.length_c   1.000
_cell.angle_alpha   90.00
_cell.angle_beta   90.00
_cell.angle_gamma   90.00
#
_symmetry.space_group_name_H-M   'P 1'
#
loop_
_entity.id
_entity.type
_entity.pdbx_description
1 polymer ?
#
loop_
_entity_poly.entity_id
_entity_poly.type
_entity_poly.pdbx_seq_one_letter_code
_entity_poly.pdbx_strand_id
1 'polypeptide(L)'
;MWAWLIQRAAAVLLLIVIAAHLVNPFRRGVQAALLALALLHGLLGVRSLVLDSGVPLRWHRALFAAALALSVVLFVVVWTWRWY
;
A
#
# COMPACT_ATOMS: atom_id res chain seq x y z
N MET A 1 -8.85 -14.22 1.89
CA MET A 1 -9.66 -13.42 2.82
C MET A 1 -8.88 -12.22 3.37
N TRP A 2 -7.69 -12.44 3.95
CA TRP A 2 -6.86 -11.36 4.53
C TRP A 2 -6.52 -10.20 3.58
N ALA A 3 -6.14 -10.48 2.33
CA ALA A 3 -5.74 -9.43 1.37
C ALA A 3 -6.81 -8.34 1.18
N TRP A 4 -8.08 -8.76 1.04
CA TRP A 4 -9.20 -7.84 0.89
C TRP A 4 -9.41 -6.99 2.14
N LEU A 5 -9.33 -7.61 3.33
CA LEU A 5 -9.52 -6.91 4.60
C LEU A 5 -8.42 -5.86 4.81
N ILE A 6 -7.17 -6.22 4.52
CA ILE A 6 -6.01 -5.31 4.59
C ILE A 6 -6.19 -4.14 3.63
N GLN A 7 -6.58 -4.40 2.37
CA GLN A 7 -6.80 -3.35 1.38
C GLN A 7 -7.94 -2.40 1.78
N ARG A 8 -9.02 -2.94 2.37
CA ARG A 8 -10.17 -2.15 2.85
C ARG A 8 -9.80 -1.30 4.05
N ALA A 9 -9.10 -1.88 5.03
CA ALA A 9 -8.60 -1.15 6.19
C ALA A 9 -7.62 -0.04 5.76
N ALA A 10 -6.72 -0.32 4.82
CA ALA A 10 -5.81 0.68 4.27
C ALA A 10 -6.55 1.83 3.59
N ALA A 11 -7.61 1.54 2.81
CA ALA A 11 -8.43 2.57 2.18
C ALA A 11 -9.11 3.49 3.21
N VAL A 12 -9.69 2.92 4.27
CA VAL A 12 -10.35 3.71 5.32
C VAL A 12 -9.35 4.55 6.09
N LEU A 13 -8.19 3.97 6.47
CA LEU A 13 -7.13 4.70 7.15
C LEU A 13 -6.54 5.83 6.28
N LEU A 14 -6.44 5.63 4.96
CA LEU A 14 -5.97 6.66 4.03
C LEU A 14 -6.82 7.92 4.12
N LEU A 15 -8.15 7.83 4.26
CA LEU A 15 -9.00 9.01 4.39
C LEU A 15 -8.58 9.89 5.58
N ILE A 16 -8.31 9.25 6.72
CA ILE A 16 -7.88 9.93 7.96
C ILE A 16 -6.48 10.53 7.77
N VAL A 17 -5.54 9.74 7.23
CA VAL A 17 -4.14 10.16 7.07
C VAL A 17 -3.99 11.27 6.03
N ILE A 18 -4.79 11.25 4.95
CA ILE A 18 -4.84 12.33 3.97
C ILE A 18 -5.32 13.61 4.63
N ALA A 19 -6.41 13.59 5.40
CA ALA A 19 -6.87 14.76 6.14
C ALA A 19 -5.79 15.31 7.08
N ALA A 20 -5.11 14.43 7.83
CA ALA A 20 -4.00 14.82 8.70
C ALA A 20 -2.81 15.42 7.93
N HIS A 21 -2.51 14.88 6.74
CA HIS A 21 -1.45 15.36 5.87
C HIS A 21 -1.77 16.75 5.30
N LEU A 22 -3.03 16.99 4.92
CA LEU A 22 -3.48 18.30 4.43
C LEU A 22 -3.43 19.38 5.52
N VAL A 23 -3.70 19.02 6.78
CA VAL A 23 -3.61 19.96 7.93
C VAL A 23 -2.16 20.33 8.24
N ASN A 24 -1.25 19.36 8.27
CA ASN A 24 0.18 19.63 8.47
C ASN A 24 1.02 18.63 7.68
N PRO A 25 1.46 19.01 6.48
CA PRO A 25 2.15 18.09 5.59
C PRO A 25 3.55 17.74 6.07
N PHE A 26 4.13 18.49 7.02
CA PHE A 26 5.52 18.32 7.47
C PHE A 26 5.70 17.27 8.57
N ARG A 27 4.61 16.73 9.15
CA ARG A 27 4.70 15.67 10.16
C ARG A 27 5.26 14.39 9.55
N ARG A 28 6.51 14.04 9.90
CA ARG A 28 7.21 12.85 9.37
C ARG A 28 6.41 11.56 9.54
N GLY A 29 5.78 11.36 10.71
CA GLY A 29 4.94 10.18 10.95
C GLY A 29 3.74 10.09 10.02
N VAL A 30 3.10 11.22 9.71
CA VAL A 30 1.95 11.28 8.78
C VAL A 30 2.40 11.00 7.35
N GLN A 31 3.55 11.55 6.93
CA GLN A 31 4.13 11.27 5.61
C GLN A 31 4.50 9.79 5.44
N ALA A 32 5.09 9.18 6.46
CA ALA A 32 5.40 7.75 6.48
C ALA A 32 4.12 6.91 6.39
N ALA A 33 3.11 7.22 7.22
CA ALA A 33 1.83 6.53 7.19
C ALA A 33 1.13 6.67 5.83
N LEU A 34 1.15 7.87 5.24
CA LEU A 34 0.57 8.13 3.92
C LEU A 34 1.24 7.29 2.84
N LEU A 35 2.58 7.28 2.80
CA LEU A 35 3.35 6.49 1.84
C LEU A 35 3.08 5.00 2.00
N ALA A 36 3.16 4.48 3.23
CA ALA A 36 2.96 3.06 3.51
C ALA A 36 1.54 2.59 3.12
N LEU A 37 0.52 3.33 3.52
CA LEU A 37 -0.87 2.97 3.23
C LEU A 37 -1.20 3.12 1.75
N ALA A 38 -0.68 4.15 1.06
CA ALA A 38 -0.88 4.34 -0.37
C ALA A 38 -0.26 3.19 -1.18
N LEU A 39 0.98 2.79 -0.86
CA LEU A 39 1.64 1.65 -1.49
C LEU A 39 0.88 0.35 -1.26
N LEU A 40 0.49 0.08 -0.01
CA LEU A 40 -0.24 -1.14 0.35
C LEU A 40 -1.61 -1.22 -0.35
N HIS A 41 -2.39 -0.13 -0.30
CA HIS A 41 -3.69 -0.06 -0.96
C HIS A 41 -3.56 -0.19 -2.48
N GLY A 42 -2.64 0.58 -3.08
CA GLY A 42 -2.41 0.60 -4.52
C GLY A 42 -1.96 -0.75 -5.06
N LEU A 43 -0.96 -1.38 -4.45
CA LEU A 43 -0.41 -2.65 -4.94
C LEU A 43 -1.36 -3.84 -4.70
N LEU A 44 -2.11 -3.86 -3.60
CA LEU A 44 -3.18 -4.85 -3.42
C LEU A 44 -4.33 -4.63 -4.42
N GLY A 45 -4.63 -3.38 -4.79
CA GLY A 45 -5.58 -3.05 -5.86
C GLY A 45 -5.10 -3.48 -7.25
N VAL A 46 -3.81 -3.25 -7.58
CA VAL A 46 -3.22 -3.78 -8.82
C VAL A 46 -3.29 -5.29 -8.84
N ARG A 47 -2.99 -5.96 -7.72
CA ARG A 47 -3.16 -7.40 -7.60
C ARG A 47 -4.61 -7.82 -7.87
N SER A 48 -5.63 -7.13 -7.36
CA SER A 48 -7.02 -7.51 -7.68
C SER A 48 -7.31 -7.38 -9.17
N LEU A 49 -6.88 -6.30 -9.82
CA LEU A 49 -7.06 -6.12 -11.27
C LEU A 49 -6.38 -7.24 -12.09
N VAL A 50 -5.18 -7.66 -11.69
CA VAL A 50 -4.46 -8.78 -12.32
C VAL A 50 -5.19 -10.12 -12.11
N LEU A 51 -5.82 -10.32 -10.95
CA LEU A 51 -6.61 -11.52 -10.72
C LEU A 51 -7.92 -11.52 -11.52
N ASP A 52 -8.54 -10.35 -11.66
CA ASP A 52 -9.77 -10.14 -12.44
C ASP A 52 -9.55 -10.44 -13.94
N SER A 53 -8.31 -10.39 -14.42
CA SER A 53 -7.95 -10.79 -15.79
C SER A 53 -7.85 -12.31 -16.01
N GLY A 54 -8.23 -13.14 -15.03
CA GLY A 54 -8.30 -14.60 -15.16
C GLY A 54 -7.03 -15.37 -14.78
N VAL A 55 -6.15 -14.78 -13.96
CA VAL A 55 -4.91 -15.44 -13.53
C VAL A 55 -5.21 -16.72 -12.70
N PRO A 56 -4.51 -17.85 -12.97
CA PRO A 56 -4.75 -19.11 -12.26
C PRO A 56 -4.61 -19.04 -10.74
N LEU A 57 -5.39 -19.87 -10.02
CA LEU A 57 -5.42 -19.91 -8.56
C LEU A 57 -4.04 -20.09 -7.90
N ARG A 58 -3.16 -20.87 -8.53
CA ARG A 58 -1.78 -21.12 -8.06
C ARG A 58 -0.95 -19.85 -7.83
N TRP A 59 -1.24 -18.79 -8.57
CA TRP A 59 -0.49 -17.53 -8.49
C TRP A 59 -1.03 -16.57 -7.42
N HIS A 60 -2.22 -16.81 -6.85
CA HIS A 60 -2.85 -15.86 -5.94
C HIS A 60 -2.02 -15.57 -4.68
N ARG A 61 -1.34 -16.59 -4.13
CA ARG A 61 -0.46 -16.45 -2.96
C ARG A 61 0.82 -15.73 -3.31
N ALA A 62 1.45 -16.11 -4.44
CA ALA A 62 2.66 -15.47 -4.93
C ALA A 62 2.43 -13.98 -5.23
N LEU A 63 1.33 -13.63 -5.90
CA LEU A 63 0.96 -12.23 -6.16
C LEU A 63 0.67 -11.45 -4.87
N PHE A 64 0.10 -12.10 -3.86
CA PHE A 64 -0.10 -11.45 -2.56
C PHE A 64 1.24 -11.14 -1.87
N ALA A 65 2.13 -12.14 -1.79
CA ALA A 65 3.46 -11.97 -1.22
C ALA A 65 4.27 -10.92 -2.00
N ALA A 66 4.21 -10.95 -3.33
CA ALA A 66 4.88 -9.98 -4.20
C ALA A 66 4.37 -8.55 -3.96
N ALA A 67 3.05 -8.35 -3.85
CA ALA A 67 2.48 -7.03 -3.55
C ALA A 67 2.95 -6.50 -2.18
N LEU A 68 3.02 -7.34 -1.16
CA LEU A 68 3.52 -6.95 0.16
C LEU A 68 5.02 -6.65 0.14
N ALA A 69 5.82 -7.52 -0.45
CA ALA A 69 7.26 -7.35 -0.57
C ALA A 69 7.60 -6.07 -1.34
N LEU A 70 6.92 -5.83 -2.47
CA LEU A 70 7.10 -4.63 -3.27
C LEU A 70 6.67 -3.37 -2.51
N SER A 71 5.59 -3.41 -1.73
CA SER A 71 5.19 -2.29 -0.86
C SER A 71 6.30 -1.92 0.13
N VAL A 72 6.92 -2.93 0.77
CA VAL A 72 8.02 -2.71 1.73
C VAL A 72 9.26 -2.18 1.03
N VAL A 73 9.67 -2.77 -0.11
CA VAL A 73 10.84 -2.33 -0.87
C VAL A 73 10.67 -0.89 -1.33
N LEU A 74 9.53 -0.54 -1.94
CA LEU A 74 9.27 0.82 -2.39
C LEU A 74 9.22 1.80 -1.21
N PHE A 75 8.61 1.41 -0.08
CA PHE A 75 8.64 2.24 1.12
C PHE A 75 10.07 2.54 1.57
N VAL A 76 10.91 1.52 1.71
CA VAL A 76 12.30 1.68 2.16
C VAL A 76 13.11 2.53 1.19
N VAL A 77 13.01 2.26 -0.12
CA VAL A 77 13.75 2.99 -1.17
C VAL A 77 13.33 4.45 -1.18
N VAL A 78 12.02 4.74 -1.29
CA VAL A 78 11.51 6.11 -1.37
C VAL A 78 11.75 6.87 -0.07
N TRP A 79 11.53 6.21 1.08
CA TRP A 79 11.72 6.85 2.38
C TRP A 79 13.18 7.20 2.63
N THR A 80 14.11 6.28 2.34
CA THR A 80 15.54 6.54 2.49
C THR A 80 16.01 7.62 1.54
N TRP A 81 15.65 7.54 0.25
CA TRP A 81 16.02 8.54 -0.76
C TRP A 81 15.58 9.95 -0.34
N ARG A 82 14.37 10.08 0.19
CA ARG A 82 13.77 11.37 0.54
C ARG A 82 14.57 12.20 1.56
N TRP A 83 15.42 11.55 2.36
CA TRP A 83 16.20 12.20 3.42
C TRP A 83 17.70 12.32 3.13
N TYR A 84 18.15 11.81 1.98
CA TYR A 84 19.49 12.04 1.44
C TYR A 84 19.50 13.30 0.58
#